data_AF-T1J7N6-F1
#
_entry.id   AF-T1J7N6-F1
#
_cell.length_a   1.000
_cell.length_b   1.000
_cell.length_c   1.000
_cell.angle_alpha   90.00
_cell.angle_beta   90.00
_cell.angle_gamma   90.00
#
_symmetry.space_group_name_H-M   'P 1'
#
loop_
_entity.id
_entity.type
_entity.pdbx_description
1 polymer ?
#
loop_
_entity_poly.entity_id
_entity_poly.type
_entity_poly.pdbx_seq_one_letter_code
_entity_poly.pdbx_strand_id
1 'polypeptide(L)'
;MADSDSKSSFSSANDCPKSVNSNCSDQSDIKQVNTGTHNSDSEELMLEIGERYSVRRSDDAWHPAEIIQMRVNDHDRNYEYYVHYDGYNRRLDEWVTRERFNVSDGYKNIEPKNRDTRNDNSEQPDRKLTRNQKRKHDEINHVQKTYAEMDPTTAALEKEHEAITKVKYVDRIQIGKYEIDAWYFSPFPEEYGRQSKLWICEFCLKYMKLEKTYRYHQGECTWRQPPGKEIYRKGTISVFEVDGKDHKIYCQNLCLLAKLFLDHKTLYFDVEPFIFYVLCEVDKHGAHLVGYFSKEKESPDGNNVACILTLPPYQRKGYGKFLIAFSYELSKLESAVGSPEKPLSDLGKLSYRSYWSWVLLEILRDFRGTLGIKDLSEMTSIARSDIVNTLQTMNMVKYWKGQHVICVTPKLVEEHLKSAQFKRPRLTVDTSSLRWTAPKKSQLKFLKK
;
A
#
# COMPACT_ATOMS: atom_id res chain seq x y z
N MET A 1 3.50 -17.97 63.60
CA MET A 1 2.77 -16.77 64.07
C MET A 1 1.82 -16.41 62.94
N ALA A 2 0.67 -17.09 62.83
CA ALA A 2 -0.59 -16.79 63.54
C ALA A 2 -1.12 -15.41 63.10
N ASP A 3 -2.10 -15.35 62.19
CA ASP A 3 -3.56 -15.22 62.48
C ASP A 3 -3.89 -13.82 63.05
N SER A 4 -4.95 -13.08 62.68
CA SER A 4 -6.23 -13.42 62.03
C SER A 4 -7.05 -12.13 61.74
N ASP A 5 -8.02 -12.29 60.82
CA ASP A 5 -9.41 -11.78 60.80
C ASP A 5 -9.81 -10.30 60.99
N SER A 6 -10.62 -9.80 60.04
CA SER A 6 -12.04 -9.53 60.31
C SER A 6 -12.88 -9.42 59.02
N LYS A 7 -13.90 -10.28 58.92
CA LYS A 7 -14.98 -10.32 57.91
C LYS A 7 -16.03 -9.23 58.15
N SER A 8 -16.73 -8.81 57.08
CA SER A 8 -18.16 -8.48 57.16
C SER A 8 -18.88 -8.81 55.85
N SER A 9 -19.95 -9.57 56.02
CA SER A 9 -20.90 -10.20 55.09
C SER A 9 -22.03 -9.27 54.59
N PHE A 10 -22.75 -9.69 53.54
CA PHE A 10 -24.21 -9.70 53.27
C PHE A 10 -24.43 -9.75 51.72
N SER A 11 -24.82 -10.87 51.08
CA SER A 11 -26.20 -11.33 50.75
C SER A 11 -27.16 -10.20 50.32
N SER A 12 -28.01 -10.26 49.30
CA SER A 12 -28.55 -11.35 48.48
C SER A 12 -29.50 -10.74 47.41
N ALA A 13 -29.67 -11.48 46.31
CA ALA A 13 -30.94 -11.70 45.57
C ALA A 13 -31.63 -10.55 44.78
N ASN A 14 -31.74 -10.83 43.47
CA ASN A 14 -33.01 -11.05 42.74
C ASN A 14 -33.61 -10.00 41.79
N ASP A 15 -33.94 -10.57 40.62
CA ASP A 15 -35.13 -10.38 39.78
C ASP A 15 -35.16 -9.28 38.70
N CYS A 16 -34.73 -9.70 37.50
CA CYS A 16 -35.28 -9.27 36.21
C CYS A 16 -36.52 -10.13 35.86
N PRO A 17 -37.67 -9.55 35.50
CA PRO A 17 -38.75 -10.29 34.86
C PRO A 17 -38.61 -10.32 33.34
N LYS A 18 -38.83 -11.51 32.77
CA LYS A 18 -39.11 -11.76 31.34
C LYS A 18 -40.62 -11.84 31.08
N SER A 19 -40.95 -11.76 29.79
CA SER A 19 -42.21 -12.10 29.10
C SER A 19 -43.23 -10.95 29.05
N VAL A 20 -43.95 -10.71 27.95
CA VAL A 20 -44.85 -11.63 27.24
C VAL A 20 -45.06 -11.23 25.76
N ASN A 21 -45.16 -12.24 24.90
CA ASN A 21 -45.68 -12.19 23.53
C ASN A 21 -47.20 -11.97 23.52
N SER A 22 -47.71 -11.11 22.65
CA SER A 22 -49.12 -11.14 22.23
C SER A 22 -49.26 -10.84 20.73
N ASN A 23 -49.71 -11.86 19.99
CA ASN A 23 -50.27 -11.74 18.65
C ASN A 23 -51.50 -10.85 18.68
N CYS A 24 -51.62 -9.93 17.73
CA CYS A 24 -52.91 -9.38 17.33
C CYS A 24 -52.94 -9.24 15.81
N SER A 25 -53.84 -10.02 15.21
CA SER A 25 -54.27 -9.97 13.82
C SER A 25 -55.29 -8.85 13.66
N ASP A 26 -55.01 -7.86 12.82
CA ASP A 26 -56.01 -6.90 12.35
C ASP A 26 -55.97 -6.82 10.82
N GLN A 27 -56.99 -7.43 10.21
CA GLN A 27 -57.47 -7.07 8.89
C GLN A 27 -58.20 -5.73 9.01
N SER A 28 -57.82 -4.73 8.22
CA SER A 28 -58.69 -3.59 7.93
C SER A 28 -58.57 -3.19 6.46
N ASP A 29 -59.75 -3.05 5.88
CA ASP A 29 -60.05 -2.80 4.48
C ASP A 29 -59.50 -1.44 4.00
N ILE A 30 -58.71 -1.46 2.93
CA ILE A 30 -58.38 -0.25 2.17
C ILE A 30 -59.42 -0.09 1.06
N LYS A 31 -60.35 0.85 1.28
CA LYS A 31 -61.26 1.37 0.25
C LYS A 31 -60.46 2.00 -0.89
N GLN A 32 -60.76 1.55 -2.10
CA GLN A 32 -60.41 2.25 -3.34
C GLN A 32 -61.00 3.68 -3.30
N VAL A 33 -60.12 4.68 -3.39
CA VAL A 33 -60.48 6.00 -3.92
C VAL A 33 -59.48 6.30 -5.02
N ASN A 34 -59.94 6.11 -6.25
CA ASN A 34 -59.23 6.46 -7.46
C ASN A 34 -59.64 7.89 -7.84
N THR A 35 -58.77 8.86 -7.62
CA THR A 35 -58.86 10.18 -8.28
C THR A 35 -57.47 10.51 -8.79
N GLY A 36 -57.29 10.33 -10.09
CA GLY A 36 -56.07 10.68 -10.79
C GLY A 36 -55.84 12.18 -10.80
N THR A 37 -54.60 12.56 -10.54
CA THR A 37 -54.01 13.77 -11.09
C THR A 37 -52.56 13.42 -11.42
N HIS A 38 -52.26 13.42 -12.71
CA HIS A 38 -50.92 13.30 -13.25
C HIS A 38 -50.00 14.36 -12.60
N ASN A 39 -48.95 13.90 -11.94
CA ASN A 39 -47.69 14.62 -11.90
C ASN A 39 -46.59 13.60 -12.18
N SER A 40 -46.02 13.73 -13.37
CA SER A 40 -44.91 12.98 -13.91
C SER A 40 -43.61 13.42 -13.23
N ASP A 41 -43.29 12.83 -12.08
CA ASP A 41 -41.91 12.81 -11.60
C ASP A 41 -41.33 11.44 -11.97
N SER A 42 -40.30 11.49 -12.80
CA SER A 42 -39.57 10.33 -13.28
C SER A 42 -39.05 9.56 -12.07
N GLU A 43 -39.50 8.32 -11.86
CA GLU A 43 -38.77 7.36 -11.05
C GLU A 43 -37.38 7.21 -11.68
N GLU A 44 -36.40 7.91 -11.13
CA GLU A 44 -35.02 7.85 -11.57
C GLU A 44 -34.52 6.42 -11.29
N LEU A 45 -34.60 5.56 -12.29
CA LEU A 45 -34.31 4.13 -12.19
C LEU A 45 -32.95 3.92 -11.50
N MET A 46 -33.02 3.30 -10.33
CA MET A 46 -31.88 2.89 -9.52
C MET A 46 -31.00 1.95 -10.35
N LEU A 47 -29.70 2.19 -10.39
CA LEU A 47 -28.77 1.31 -11.08
C LEU A 47 -28.55 0.01 -10.29
N GLU A 48 -28.51 -1.10 -11.01
CA GLU A 48 -28.32 -2.44 -10.44
C GLU A 48 -26.84 -2.75 -10.18
N ILE A 49 -26.55 -3.40 -9.04
CA ILE A 49 -25.21 -3.91 -8.72
C ILE A 49 -24.87 -5.08 -9.66
N GLY A 50 -23.63 -5.13 -10.14
CA GLY A 50 -23.11 -6.13 -11.08
C GLY A 50 -23.25 -5.73 -12.54
N GLU A 51 -24.07 -4.71 -12.83
CA GLU A 51 -24.25 -4.21 -14.19
C GLU A 51 -23.11 -3.27 -14.61
N ARG A 52 -22.87 -3.21 -15.92
CA ARG A 52 -21.84 -2.35 -16.53
C ARG A 52 -22.44 -1.15 -17.22
N TYR A 53 -21.85 0.01 -16.96
CA TYR A 53 -22.26 1.28 -17.55
C TYR A 53 -21.05 2.07 -18.05
N SER A 54 -21.31 3.03 -18.93
CA SER A 54 -20.35 4.07 -19.24
C SER A 54 -20.40 5.13 -18.13
N VAL A 55 -19.29 5.32 -17.43
CA VAL A 55 -19.16 6.23 -16.28
C VAL A 55 -18.12 7.30 -16.59
N ARG A 56 -18.49 8.57 -16.42
CA ARG A 56 -17.59 9.71 -16.61
C ARG A 56 -16.62 9.80 -15.44
N ARG A 57 -15.32 9.96 -15.71
CA ARG A 57 -14.24 10.13 -14.73
C ARG A 57 -13.98 11.61 -14.40
N SER A 58 -13.10 11.87 -13.43
CA SER A 58 -12.70 13.24 -13.04
C SER A 58 -11.90 14.00 -14.11
N ASP A 59 -11.42 13.29 -15.13
CA ASP A 59 -10.81 13.85 -16.35
C ASP A 59 -11.85 14.09 -17.48
N ASP A 60 -13.14 14.03 -17.15
CA ASP A 60 -14.29 14.13 -18.05
C ASP A 60 -14.37 13.04 -19.14
N ALA A 61 -13.49 12.03 -19.10
CA ALA A 61 -13.52 10.92 -20.04
C ALA A 61 -14.54 9.85 -19.62
N TRP A 62 -15.18 9.22 -20.61
CA TRP A 62 -16.14 8.13 -20.40
C TRP A 62 -15.44 6.78 -20.43
N HIS A 63 -15.69 5.95 -19.40
CA HIS A 63 -15.07 4.64 -19.28
C HIS A 63 -16.12 3.57 -18.95
N PRO A 64 -16.01 2.36 -19.53
CA PRO A 64 -16.82 1.23 -19.09
C PRO A 64 -16.44 0.87 -17.65
N ALA A 65 -17.44 0.70 -16.79
CA ALA A 65 -17.27 0.36 -15.40
C ALA A 65 -18.38 -0.55 -14.88
N GLU A 66 -18.03 -1.47 -14.00
CA GLU A 66 -18.95 -2.34 -13.27
C GLU A 66 -19.34 -1.70 -11.94
N ILE A 67 -20.64 -1.71 -11.61
CA ILE A 67 -21.13 -1.28 -10.30
C ILE A 67 -20.91 -2.41 -9.31
N ILE A 68 -20.05 -2.20 -8.32
CA ILE A 68 -19.74 -3.22 -7.30
C ILE A 68 -20.66 -3.08 -6.08
N GLN A 69 -20.99 -1.85 -5.69
CA GLN A 69 -21.82 -1.58 -4.51
C GLN A 69 -22.56 -0.26 -4.66
N MET A 70 -23.64 -0.10 -3.91
CA MET A 70 -24.43 1.12 -3.79
C MET A 70 -24.53 1.52 -2.30
N ARG A 71 -24.48 2.82 -2.02
CA ARG A 71 -24.77 3.41 -0.71
C ARG A 71 -25.68 4.62 -0.85
N VAL A 72 -26.35 4.98 0.24
CA VAL A 72 -27.03 6.27 0.36
C VAL A 72 -26.09 7.21 1.09
N ASN A 73 -25.82 8.39 0.54
CA ASN A 73 -25.01 9.39 1.19
C ASN A 73 -25.80 10.00 2.37
N ASP A 74 -25.27 9.90 3.59
CA ASP A 74 -25.94 10.36 4.82
C ASP A 74 -26.16 11.87 4.86
N HIS A 75 -25.37 12.65 4.12
CA HIS A 75 -25.47 14.11 4.10
C HIS A 75 -26.57 14.61 3.15
N ASP A 76 -26.67 14.00 1.97
CA ASP A 76 -27.45 14.54 0.84
C ASP A 76 -28.68 13.68 0.55
N ARG A 77 -28.74 12.47 1.13
CA ARG A 77 -29.69 11.38 0.83
C ARG A 77 -29.69 10.89 -0.62
N ASN A 78 -28.68 11.28 -1.41
CA ASN A 78 -28.50 10.82 -2.78
C ASN A 78 -27.83 9.43 -2.83
N TYR A 79 -28.08 8.67 -3.90
CA TYR A 79 -27.41 7.40 -4.16
C TYR A 79 -26.01 7.61 -4.73
N GLU A 80 -25.05 6.89 -4.17
CA GLU A 80 -23.69 6.78 -4.70
C GLU A 80 -23.39 5.32 -5.04
N TYR A 81 -22.64 5.14 -6.12
CA TYR A 81 -22.29 3.84 -6.68
C TYR A 81 -20.78 3.68 -6.68
N TYR A 82 -20.27 2.61 -6.09
CA TYR A 82 -18.84 2.28 -6.13
C TYR A 82 -18.56 1.51 -7.41
N VAL A 83 -17.69 2.06 -8.25
CA VAL A 83 -17.45 1.55 -9.61
C VAL A 83 -16.02 1.07 -9.79
N HIS A 84 -15.87 -0.03 -10.52
CA HIS A 84 -14.58 -0.51 -11.02
C HIS A 84 -14.47 -0.31 -12.52
N TYR A 85 -13.43 0.39 -12.96
CA TYR A 85 -13.21 0.69 -14.37
C TYR A 85 -12.49 -0.46 -15.08
N ASP A 86 -13.10 -0.96 -16.17
CA ASP A 86 -12.59 -2.12 -16.90
C ASP A 86 -11.16 -1.88 -17.43
N GLY A 87 -10.24 -2.78 -17.07
CA GLY A 87 -8.83 -2.71 -17.50
C GLY A 87 -7.99 -1.67 -16.75
N TYR A 88 -8.54 -1.03 -15.72
CA TYR A 88 -7.81 -0.10 -14.87
C TYR A 88 -7.48 -0.71 -13.50
N ASN A 89 -6.43 -0.20 -12.86
CA ASN A 89 -6.05 -0.62 -11.52
C ASN A 89 -7.08 -0.15 -10.48
N ARG A 90 -7.45 -1.01 -9.52
CA ARG A 90 -8.43 -0.72 -8.44
C ARG A 90 -8.16 0.54 -7.62
N ARG A 91 -6.92 1.05 -7.64
CA ARG A 91 -6.62 2.37 -7.07
C ARG A 91 -7.47 3.51 -7.64
N LEU A 92 -8.00 3.32 -8.85
CA LEU A 92 -8.84 4.29 -9.55
C LEU A 92 -10.34 4.09 -9.31
N ASP A 93 -10.73 3.02 -8.60
CA ASP A 93 -12.12 2.79 -8.21
C ASP A 93 -12.57 3.91 -7.24
N GLU A 94 -13.81 4.38 -7.38
CA GLU A 94 -14.35 5.52 -6.65
C GLU A 94 -15.87 5.41 -6.47
N TRP A 95 -16.40 6.16 -5.50
CA TRP A 95 -17.84 6.39 -5.39
C TRP A 95 -18.24 7.52 -6.35
N VAL A 96 -19.26 7.27 -7.15
CA VAL A 96 -19.79 8.22 -8.13
C VAL A 96 -21.29 8.42 -7.96
N THR A 97 -21.75 9.65 -8.17
CA THR A 97 -23.17 10.01 -8.18
C THR A 97 -23.86 9.55 -9.47
N ARG A 98 -25.20 9.52 -9.45
CA ARG A 98 -26.02 9.10 -10.58
C ARG A 98 -25.72 9.90 -11.86
N GLU A 99 -25.43 11.20 -11.74
CA GLU A 99 -25.18 12.09 -12.90
C GLU A 99 -23.93 11.72 -13.70
N ARG A 100 -23.02 10.91 -13.13
CA ARG A 100 -21.81 10.45 -13.82
C ARG A 100 -22.04 9.22 -14.70
N PHE A 101 -23.25 8.67 -14.71
CA PHE A 101 -23.61 7.54 -15.56
C PHE A 101 -24.31 8.02 -16.83
N ASN A 102 -23.94 7.45 -17.97
CA ASN A 102 -24.72 7.62 -19.19
C ASN A 102 -25.87 6.61 -19.18
N VAL A 103 -27.09 7.12 -18.95
CA VAL A 103 -28.33 6.32 -18.80
C VAL A 103 -29.25 6.45 -20.02
N SER A 104 -28.89 7.30 -20.98
CA SER A 104 -29.71 7.60 -22.14
C SER A 104 -29.85 6.33 -22.99
N ASP A 105 -31.00 5.67 -22.82
CA ASP A 105 -31.50 4.47 -23.48
C ASP A 105 -30.52 3.29 -23.63
N GLY A 106 -30.53 2.41 -22.63
CA GLY A 106 -30.39 0.97 -22.87
C GLY A 106 -29.00 0.43 -23.23
N TYR A 107 -27.91 1.05 -22.79
CA TYR A 107 -26.58 0.42 -22.80
C TYR A 107 -26.40 -0.65 -21.69
N LYS A 108 -27.45 -1.44 -21.40
CA LYS A 108 -27.30 -2.71 -20.69
C LYS A 108 -26.60 -3.67 -21.66
N ASN A 109 -25.50 -4.27 -21.23
CA ASN A 109 -24.57 -5.14 -21.99
C ASN A 109 -23.58 -4.43 -22.93
N ILE A 110 -22.52 -3.85 -22.34
CA ILE A 110 -21.20 -3.99 -22.97
C ILE A 110 -20.66 -5.35 -22.51
N GLU A 111 -21.05 -6.42 -23.20
CA GLU A 111 -20.20 -7.62 -23.21
C GLU A 111 -18.78 -7.17 -23.60
N PRO A 112 -17.72 -7.73 -22.98
CA PRO A 112 -16.38 -7.44 -23.44
C PRO A 112 -16.32 -7.88 -24.90
N LYS A 113 -16.40 -6.93 -25.83
CA LYS A 113 -15.89 -7.15 -27.17
C LYS A 113 -14.48 -7.65 -26.92
N ASN A 114 -14.21 -8.90 -27.25
CA ASN A 114 -12.88 -9.33 -27.62
C ASN A 114 -12.40 -8.23 -28.57
N ARG A 115 -11.57 -7.32 -28.05
CA ARG A 115 -10.74 -6.49 -28.87
C ARG A 115 -9.80 -7.49 -29.49
N ASP A 116 -10.22 -8.04 -30.63
CA ASP A 116 -9.29 -8.29 -31.71
C ASP A 116 -8.48 -7.01 -31.82
N THR A 117 -7.27 -7.14 -31.32
CA THR A 117 -6.18 -6.19 -31.43
C THR A 117 -6.02 -5.90 -32.91
N ARG A 118 -6.75 -4.92 -33.44
CA ARG A 118 -6.36 -4.25 -34.67
C ARG A 118 -5.13 -3.42 -34.34
N ASN A 119 -4.01 -4.13 -34.33
CA ASN A 119 -2.71 -3.61 -34.69
C ASN A 119 -2.89 -2.87 -36.02
N ASP A 120 -2.88 -1.55 -35.97
CA ASP A 120 -2.35 -0.79 -37.08
C ASP A 120 -0.89 -0.52 -36.78
N ASN A 121 -0.05 -1.47 -37.18
CA ASN A 121 1.38 -1.31 -37.37
C ASN A 121 1.81 -2.47 -38.28
N SER A 122 1.89 -2.17 -39.57
CA SER A 122 2.74 -2.80 -40.60
C SER A 122 2.91 -4.32 -40.57
N GLU A 123 2.37 -4.97 -41.61
CA GLU A 123 2.63 -6.35 -42.01
C GLU A 123 4.08 -6.83 -41.75
N GLN A 124 4.25 -7.79 -40.85
CA GLN A 124 5.32 -8.80 -40.90
C GLN A 124 4.79 -10.15 -40.41
N PRO A 125 5.26 -11.28 -40.99
CA PRO A 125 4.57 -12.56 -40.90
C PRO A 125 4.73 -13.22 -39.52
N ASP A 126 3.65 -13.88 -39.08
CA ASP A 126 3.53 -14.65 -37.84
C ASP A 126 4.70 -15.61 -37.61
N ARG A 127 5.64 -15.22 -36.74
CA ARG A 127 6.59 -16.15 -36.12
C ARG A 127 6.05 -16.56 -34.75
N LYS A 128 5.58 -17.80 -34.66
CA LYS A 128 5.24 -18.46 -33.37
C LYS A 128 6.39 -18.25 -32.37
N LEU A 129 6.12 -17.48 -31.31
CA LEU A 129 7.09 -17.18 -30.25
C LEU A 129 7.50 -18.47 -29.54
N THR A 130 8.79 -18.62 -29.33
CA THR A 130 9.32 -19.75 -28.56
C THR A 130 8.92 -19.61 -27.09
N ARG A 131 8.81 -20.73 -26.35
CA ARG A 131 8.48 -20.78 -24.91
C ARG A 131 9.31 -19.82 -24.06
N ASN A 132 10.55 -19.54 -24.47
CA ASN A 132 11.47 -18.63 -23.78
C ASN A 132 11.18 -17.14 -24.08
N GLN A 133 10.67 -16.82 -25.27
CA GLN A 133 10.23 -15.47 -25.63
C GLN A 133 8.88 -15.13 -25.01
N LYS A 134 7.97 -16.11 -24.88
CA LYS A 134 6.71 -15.94 -24.15
C LYS A 134 6.95 -15.64 -22.66
N ARG A 135 7.86 -16.37 -22.00
CA ARG A 135 8.28 -16.06 -20.61
C ARG A 135 8.82 -14.64 -20.46
N LYS A 136 9.71 -14.20 -21.35
CA LYS A 136 10.21 -12.81 -21.33
C LYS A 136 9.10 -11.78 -21.54
N HIS A 137 8.12 -12.07 -22.41
CA HIS A 137 6.98 -11.20 -22.65
C HIS A 137 6.07 -11.09 -21.41
N ASP A 138 5.79 -12.22 -20.76
CA ASP A 138 4.97 -12.27 -19.53
C ASP A 138 5.68 -11.59 -18.34
N GLU A 139 7.01 -11.72 -18.24
CA GLU A 139 7.85 -11.02 -17.25
C GLU A 139 7.92 -9.50 -17.48
N ILE A 140 7.93 -9.06 -18.74
CA ILE A 140 7.97 -7.63 -19.10
C ILE A 140 6.60 -6.98 -18.90
N ASN A 141 5.51 -7.70 -19.20
CA ASN A 141 4.14 -7.16 -19.15
C ASN A 141 3.44 -7.30 -17.80
N HIS A 142 4.12 -7.80 -16.76
CA HIS A 142 3.60 -7.77 -15.38
C HIS A 142 2.21 -8.40 -15.25
N VAL A 143 2.01 -9.56 -15.88
CA VAL A 143 0.88 -10.42 -15.54
C VAL A 143 1.03 -10.76 -14.06
N GLN A 144 0.04 -10.38 -13.24
CA GLN A 144 -0.01 -10.75 -11.83
C GLN A 144 0.23 -12.26 -11.72
N LYS A 145 1.13 -12.67 -10.80
CA LYS A 145 1.27 -14.08 -10.45
C LYS A 145 -0.11 -14.58 -10.06
N THR A 146 -0.64 -15.53 -10.82
CA THR A 146 -1.95 -16.13 -10.57
C THR A 146 -1.94 -16.79 -9.20
N TYR A 147 -3.09 -16.81 -8.51
CA TYR A 147 -3.29 -17.49 -7.21
C TYR A 147 -2.70 -18.91 -7.13
N ALA A 148 -2.48 -19.53 -8.28
CA ALA A 148 -1.83 -20.83 -8.44
C ALA A 148 -0.38 -20.93 -7.93
N GLU A 149 0.33 -19.81 -7.69
CA GLU A 149 1.70 -19.82 -7.15
C GLU A 149 1.79 -19.64 -5.63
N MET A 150 0.66 -19.37 -4.96
CA MET A 150 0.60 -19.23 -3.50
C MET A 150 0.19 -20.54 -2.84
N ASP A 151 0.54 -20.72 -1.55
CA ASP A 151 0.00 -21.85 -0.82
C ASP A 151 -1.54 -21.71 -0.68
N PRO A 152 -2.28 -22.83 -0.61
CA PRO A 152 -3.75 -22.80 -0.63
C PRO A 152 -4.38 -22.00 0.50
N THR A 153 -3.72 -21.94 1.67
CA THR A 153 -4.22 -21.20 2.84
C THR A 153 -4.04 -19.70 2.66
N THR A 154 -2.87 -19.24 2.18
CA THR A 154 -2.64 -17.84 1.86
C THR A 154 -3.52 -17.40 0.69
N ALA A 155 -3.66 -18.22 -0.36
CA ALA A 155 -4.52 -17.91 -1.48
C ALA A 155 -6.00 -17.79 -1.08
N ALA A 156 -6.50 -18.63 -0.17
CA ALA A 156 -7.86 -18.55 0.33
C ALA A 156 -8.08 -17.32 1.22
N LEU A 157 -7.15 -17.02 2.14
CA LEU A 157 -7.18 -15.82 2.96
C LEU A 157 -7.10 -14.55 2.11
N GLU A 158 -6.24 -14.53 1.09
CA GLU A 158 -6.17 -13.41 0.15
C GLU A 158 -7.45 -13.25 -0.65
N LYS A 159 -8.08 -14.34 -1.11
CA LYS A 159 -9.34 -14.28 -1.87
C LYS A 159 -10.52 -13.82 -1.00
N GLU A 160 -10.58 -14.25 0.24
CA GLU A 160 -11.59 -13.80 1.22
C GLU A 160 -11.37 -12.33 1.59
N HIS A 161 -10.12 -11.95 1.89
CA HIS A 161 -9.74 -10.58 2.17
C HIS A 161 -10.04 -9.69 0.96
N GLU A 162 -9.72 -10.11 -0.25
CA GLU A 162 -10.03 -9.37 -1.47
C GLU A 162 -11.53 -9.19 -1.68
N ALA A 163 -12.37 -10.17 -1.34
CA ALA A 163 -13.82 -10.04 -1.40
C ALA A 163 -14.37 -9.02 -0.39
N ILE A 164 -13.84 -9.00 0.83
CA ILE A 164 -14.22 -8.04 1.90
C ILE A 164 -13.71 -6.63 1.60
N THR A 165 -12.55 -6.52 0.93
CA THR A 165 -11.86 -5.25 0.67
C THR A 165 -12.14 -4.63 -0.70
N LYS A 166 -13.08 -5.19 -1.48
CA LYS A 166 -13.44 -4.68 -2.82
C LYS A 166 -13.90 -3.22 -2.81
N VAL A 167 -14.54 -2.79 -1.73
CA VAL A 167 -15.12 -1.44 -1.62
C VAL A 167 -14.37 -0.61 -0.60
N LYS A 168 -13.89 0.56 -1.04
CA LYS A 168 -13.31 1.57 -0.16
C LYS A 168 -14.45 2.25 0.58
N TYR A 169 -14.43 2.21 1.91
CA TYR A 169 -15.39 2.98 2.69
C TYR A 169 -14.85 4.35 3.10
N VAL A 170 -13.56 4.42 3.41
CA VAL A 170 -12.85 5.70 3.63
C VAL A 170 -12.36 6.21 2.28
N ASP A 171 -12.93 7.31 1.82
CA ASP A 171 -12.66 7.89 0.51
C ASP A 171 -11.47 8.85 0.59
N ARG A 172 -11.39 9.63 1.67
CA ARG A 172 -10.37 10.66 1.88
C ARG A 172 -9.86 10.70 3.31
N ILE A 173 -8.65 11.22 3.47
CA ILE A 173 -8.10 11.58 4.78
C ILE A 173 -7.64 13.03 4.81
N GLN A 174 -7.84 13.71 5.94
CA GLN A 174 -7.12 14.93 6.30
C GLN A 174 -5.90 14.56 7.14
N ILE A 175 -4.69 14.93 6.71
CA ILE A 175 -3.47 14.81 7.51
C ILE A 175 -2.63 16.07 7.38
N GLY A 176 -2.48 16.79 8.50
CA GLY A 176 -1.86 18.12 8.52
C GLY A 176 -2.57 19.05 7.52
N LYS A 177 -1.79 19.64 6.61
CA LYS A 177 -2.30 20.53 5.54
C LYS A 177 -2.84 19.81 4.30
N TYR A 178 -2.82 18.48 4.25
CA TYR A 178 -3.20 17.71 3.07
C TYR A 178 -4.53 17.01 3.24
N GLU A 179 -5.38 17.11 2.20
CA GLU A 179 -6.45 16.17 1.94
C GLU A 179 -5.97 15.17 0.89
N ILE A 180 -6.13 13.87 1.12
CA ILE A 180 -5.57 12.80 0.28
C ILE A 180 -6.65 11.74 0.03
N ASP A 181 -6.89 11.43 -1.25
CA ASP A 181 -7.78 10.32 -1.64
C ASP A 181 -7.14 8.96 -1.35
N ALA A 182 -7.92 8.04 -0.77
CA ALA A 182 -7.52 6.68 -0.50
C ALA A 182 -7.49 5.84 -1.79
N TRP A 183 -6.48 4.98 -1.93
CA TRP A 183 -6.32 4.10 -3.09
C TRP A 183 -6.90 2.72 -2.85
N TYR A 184 -6.94 2.26 -1.60
CA TYR A 184 -7.38 0.91 -1.25
C TYR A 184 -8.17 0.94 0.05
N PHE A 185 -8.96 -0.10 0.28
CA PHE A 185 -9.59 -0.32 1.58
C PHE A 185 -8.54 -0.45 2.69
N SER A 186 -8.83 0.12 3.85
CA SER A 186 -8.10 -0.08 5.10
C SER A 186 -9.06 -0.45 6.24
N PRO A 187 -8.74 -1.46 7.06
CA PRO A 187 -9.62 -1.99 8.10
C PRO A 187 -9.58 -1.12 9.37
N PHE A 188 -9.93 0.16 9.23
CA PHE A 188 -10.26 0.97 10.41
C PHE A 188 -11.43 0.32 11.17
N PRO A 189 -11.53 0.49 12.50
CA PRO A 189 -12.65 -0.06 13.26
C PRO A 189 -13.99 0.37 12.65
N GLU A 190 -15.01 -0.49 12.69
CA GLU A 190 -16.26 -0.35 11.92
C GLU A 190 -16.89 1.04 12.05
N GLU A 191 -16.84 1.59 13.26
CA GLU A 191 -17.38 2.91 13.60
C GLU A 191 -16.70 4.07 12.85
N TYR A 192 -15.47 3.89 12.34
CA TYR A 192 -14.71 4.81 11.49
C TYR A 192 -14.72 4.38 10.02
N GLY A 193 -14.82 3.08 9.77
CA GLY A 193 -14.73 2.49 8.44
C GLY A 193 -15.72 3.12 7.47
N ARG A 194 -16.97 3.36 7.88
CA ARG A 194 -18.03 3.93 7.03
C ARG A 194 -17.96 5.44 6.80
N GLN A 195 -16.95 6.14 7.32
CA GLN A 195 -16.82 7.58 7.15
C GLN A 195 -16.15 7.91 5.81
N SER A 196 -16.76 8.78 5.00
CA SER A 196 -16.15 9.23 3.73
C SER A 196 -14.82 9.95 3.96
N LYS A 197 -14.68 10.69 5.07
CA LYS A 197 -13.45 11.40 5.45
C LYS A 197 -13.01 11.06 6.87
N LEU A 198 -11.73 10.71 7.03
CA LEU A 198 -11.08 10.60 8.34
C LEU A 198 -10.11 11.75 8.59
N TRP A 199 -9.99 12.15 9.85
CA TRP A 199 -9.07 13.19 10.30
C TRP A 199 -7.93 12.56 11.08
N ILE A 200 -6.70 12.68 10.60
CA ILE A 200 -5.53 12.00 11.14
C ILE A 200 -4.53 13.03 11.66
N CYS A 201 -4.14 12.90 12.92
CA CYS A 201 -3.07 13.71 13.51
C CYS A 201 -1.74 13.39 12.81
N GLU A 202 -1.05 14.40 12.29
CA GLU A 202 0.20 14.20 11.54
C GLU A 202 1.39 13.75 12.40
N PHE A 203 1.28 13.90 13.73
CA PHE A 203 2.35 13.55 14.67
C PHE A 203 2.12 12.21 15.35
N CYS A 204 0.95 11.97 15.97
CA CYS A 204 0.67 10.73 16.70
C CYS A 204 -0.15 9.71 15.89
N LEU A 205 -0.58 10.07 14.68
CA LEU A 205 -1.36 9.25 13.75
C LEU A 205 -2.73 8.80 14.26
N LYS A 206 -3.21 9.34 15.40
CA LYS A 206 -4.58 9.11 15.87
C LYS A 206 -5.55 9.56 14.78
N TYR A 207 -6.49 8.70 14.44
CA TYR A 207 -7.59 8.97 13.52
C TYR A 207 -8.87 9.35 14.28
N MET A 208 -9.67 10.23 13.69
CA MET A 208 -10.91 10.81 14.25
C MET A 208 -11.96 10.95 13.15
N LYS A 209 -13.23 10.87 13.52
CA LYS A 209 -14.36 10.98 12.58
C LYS A 209 -14.72 12.42 12.23
N LEU A 210 -14.67 13.30 13.22
CA LEU A 210 -15.18 14.67 13.11
C LEU A 210 -14.05 15.69 13.13
N GLU A 211 -14.21 16.74 12.34
CA GLU A 211 -13.28 17.88 12.36
C GLU A 211 -13.19 18.52 13.75
N LYS A 212 -14.32 18.61 14.47
CA LYS A 212 -14.37 19.19 15.81
C LYS A 212 -13.46 18.44 16.80
N THR A 213 -13.48 17.10 16.77
CA THR A 213 -12.63 16.29 17.65
C THR A 213 -11.17 16.32 17.20
N TYR A 214 -10.92 16.44 15.90
CA TYR A 214 -9.57 16.69 15.37
C TYR A 214 -8.97 18.02 15.84
N ARG A 215 -9.71 19.13 15.71
CA ARG A 215 -9.25 20.45 16.17
C ARG A 215 -9.01 20.48 17.68
N TYR A 216 -9.89 19.84 18.46
CA TYR A 216 -9.67 19.67 19.90
C TYR A 216 -8.38 18.89 20.18
N HIS A 217 -8.18 17.77 19.49
CA HIS A 217 -6.96 16.97 19.61
C HIS A 217 -5.70 17.76 19.23
N GLN A 218 -5.74 18.63 18.20
CA GLN A 218 -4.59 19.46 17.83
C GLN A 218 -4.19 20.45 18.94
N GLY A 219 -5.14 20.93 19.75
CA GLY A 219 -4.88 21.77 20.92
C GLY A 219 -4.22 21.01 22.08
N GLU A 220 -4.63 19.76 22.30
CA GLU A 220 -4.19 18.94 23.44
C GLU A 220 -2.94 18.10 23.15
N CYS A 221 -2.73 17.70 21.90
CA CYS A 221 -1.67 16.79 21.53
C CYS A 221 -0.30 17.45 21.71
N THR A 222 0.55 16.84 22.53
CA THR A 222 1.92 17.30 22.81
C THR A 222 2.96 16.74 21.83
N TRP A 223 2.61 15.76 21.00
CA TRP A 223 3.51 15.14 20.04
C TRP A 223 3.84 16.08 18.89
N ARG A 224 5.13 16.22 18.56
CA ARG A 224 5.64 16.99 17.42
C ARG A 224 6.64 16.23 16.56
N GLN A 225 6.76 14.92 16.78
CA GLN A 225 7.61 14.02 16.02
C GLN A 225 7.14 12.57 16.26
N PRO A 226 7.55 11.60 15.43
CA PRO A 226 7.36 10.20 15.73
C PRO A 226 7.93 9.81 17.10
N PRO A 227 7.37 8.77 17.76
CA PRO A 227 8.00 8.16 18.92
C PRO A 227 9.33 7.48 18.54
N GLY A 228 9.94 6.79 19.50
CA GLY A 228 11.20 6.07 19.27
C GLY A 228 12.40 7.00 19.18
N LYS A 229 13.44 6.54 18.47
CA LYS A 229 14.76 7.17 18.46
C LYS A 229 15.03 7.84 17.13
N GLU A 230 15.42 9.11 17.13
CA GLU A 230 15.98 9.75 15.94
C GLU A 230 17.38 9.17 15.67
N ILE A 231 17.50 8.35 14.61
CA ILE A 231 18.74 7.67 14.25
C ILE A 231 19.46 8.34 13.08
N TYR A 232 18.81 9.28 12.40
CA TYR A 232 19.42 10.05 11.32
C TYR A 232 18.89 11.47 11.31
N ARG A 233 19.80 12.45 11.16
CA ARG A 233 19.44 13.85 10.93
C ARG A 233 20.42 14.51 9.98
N LYS A 234 19.92 15.03 8.86
CA LYS A 234 20.68 15.89 7.95
C LYS A 234 19.80 17.02 7.41
N GLY A 235 20.13 18.26 7.77
CA GLY A 235 19.33 19.43 7.40
C GLY A 235 17.91 19.31 7.96
N THR A 236 16.92 19.31 7.07
CA THR A 236 15.49 19.16 7.39
C THR A 236 15.00 17.72 7.30
N ILE A 237 15.86 16.73 7.04
CA ILE A 237 15.45 15.33 6.91
C ILE A 237 15.86 14.54 8.15
N SER A 238 14.89 13.86 8.75
CA SER A 238 15.07 12.98 9.91
C SER A 238 14.51 11.58 9.65
N VAL A 239 15.15 10.55 10.24
CA VAL A 239 14.59 9.20 10.30
C VAL A 239 14.53 8.73 11.74
N PHE A 240 13.35 8.27 12.15
CA PHE A 240 13.07 7.72 13.47
C PHE A 240 12.94 6.21 13.40
N GLU A 241 13.65 5.51 14.28
CA GLU A 241 13.50 4.07 14.52
C GLU A 241 12.45 3.87 15.61
N VAL A 242 11.38 3.15 15.28
CA VAL A 242 10.23 2.92 16.15
C VAL A 242 9.99 1.41 16.28
N ASP A 243 10.16 0.88 17.49
CA ASP A 243 9.85 -0.51 17.77
C ASP A 243 8.32 -0.70 17.89
N GLY A 244 7.75 -1.63 17.11
CA GLY A 244 6.31 -1.92 17.15
C GLY A 244 5.83 -2.53 18.46
N LYS A 245 6.70 -3.16 19.25
CA LYS A 245 6.42 -3.65 20.61
C LYS A 245 6.28 -2.49 21.60
N ASP A 246 7.18 -1.52 21.53
CA ASP A 246 7.23 -0.41 22.48
C ASP A 246 6.18 0.67 22.16
N HIS A 247 5.83 0.83 20.88
CA HIS A 247 4.92 1.87 20.40
C HIS A 247 3.74 1.31 19.59
N LYS A 248 3.10 0.25 20.12
CA LYS A 248 2.04 -0.53 19.46
C LYS A 248 0.96 0.33 18.80
N ILE A 249 0.36 1.27 19.53
CA ILE A 249 -0.73 2.13 19.02
C ILE A 249 -0.27 2.99 17.84
N TYR A 250 0.91 3.62 17.95
CA TYR A 250 1.44 4.44 16.86
C TYR A 250 1.70 3.61 15.60
N CYS A 251 2.31 2.43 15.76
CA CYS A 251 2.61 1.54 14.64
C CYS A 251 1.34 0.94 14.01
N GLN A 252 0.32 0.62 14.80
CA GLN A 252 -0.99 0.19 14.28
C GLN A 252 -1.66 1.31 13.47
N ASN A 253 -1.65 2.54 13.98
CA ASN A 253 -2.16 3.70 13.26
C ASN A 253 -1.41 3.94 11.94
N LEU A 254 -0.07 3.81 11.96
CA LEU A 254 0.76 3.90 10.76
C LEU A 254 0.41 2.80 9.75
N CYS A 255 0.19 1.57 10.20
CA CYS A 255 -0.22 0.46 9.34
C CYS A 255 -1.59 0.68 8.69
N LEU A 256 -2.58 1.16 9.46
CA LEU A 256 -3.91 1.50 8.94
C LEU A 256 -3.84 2.64 7.92
N LEU A 257 -3.06 3.69 8.21
CA LEU A 257 -2.78 4.76 7.25
C LEU A 257 -2.11 4.21 5.99
N ALA A 258 -1.12 3.34 6.14
CA ALA A 258 -0.37 2.78 5.01
C ALA A 258 -1.24 1.89 4.12
N LYS A 259 -2.15 1.12 4.71
CA LYS A 259 -3.05 0.22 3.99
C LYS A 259 -4.00 0.97 3.04
N LEU A 260 -4.29 2.24 3.28
CA LEU A 260 -5.01 3.10 2.33
C LEU A 260 -4.27 3.27 0.99
N PHE A 261 -2.96 3.03 0.96
CA PHE A 261 -2.09 3.25 -0.21
C PHE A 261 -1.32 1.99 -0.64
N LEU A 262 -1.54 0.86 0.06
CA LEU A 262 -0.90 -0.43 -0.22
C LEU A 262 -1.98 -1.51 -0.38
N ASP A 263 -1.99 -2.15 -1.54
CA ASP A 263 -2.98 -3.18 -1.87
C ASP A 263 -2.78 -4.44 -1.01
N HIS A 264 -1.58 -5.01 -1.07
CA HIS A 264 -1.23 -6.31 -0.48
C HIS A 264 -0.65 -6.24 0.94
N LYS A 265 -1.04 -5.23 1.75
CA LYS A 265 -0.64 -5.20 3.17
C LYS A 265 -1.60 -6.03 4.00
N THR A 266 -1.11 -7.13 4.58
CA THR A 266 -1.91 -8.11 5.34
C THR A 266 -1.80 -7.93 6.85
N LEU A 267 -0.65 -7.47 7.36
CA LEU A 267 -0.43 -7.27 8.79
C LEU A 267 -0.57 -5.79 9.18
N TYR A 268 -1.53 -5.49 10.04
CA TYR A 268 -1.80 -4.13 10.53
C TYR A 268 -2.00 -4.02 12.05
N PHE A 269 -2.38 -5.10 12.75
CA PHE A 269 -2.50 -5.10 14.22
C PHE A 269 -1.31 -5.75 14.93
N ASP A 270 -0.74 -6.80 14.35
CA ASP A 270 0.44 -7.51 14.87
C ASP A 270 1.73 -6.81 14.44
N VAL A 271 2.02 -5.70 15.12
CA VAL A 271 3.15 -4.82 14.82
C VAL A 271 4.42 -5.15 15.62
N GLU A 272 4.31 -5.97 16.66
CA GLU A 272 5.41 -6.28 17.59
C GLU A 272 6.64 -6.95 16.94
N PRO A 273 6.49 -7.78 15.89
CA PRO A 273 7.63 -8.36 15.17
C PRO A 273 8.42 -7.36 14.31
N PHE A 274 7.96 -6.11 14.18
CA PHE A 274 8.51 -5.14 13.23
C PHE A 274 9.19 -3.95 13.92
N ILE A 275 10.23 -3.46 13.25
CA ILE A 275 10.80 -2.12 13.44
C ILE A 275 10.33 -1.24 12.29
N PHE A 276 9.92 -0.01 12.59
CA PHE A 276 9.47 0.99 11.63
C PHE A 276 10.49 2.11 11.54
N TYR A 277 10.92 2.42 10.32
CA TYR A 277 11.84 3.52 10.02
C TYR A 277 11.05 4.65 9.38
N VAL A 278 10.71 5.64 10.19
CA VAL A 278 9.79 6.73 9.84
C VAL A 278 10.58 7.93 9.35
N LEU A 279 10.39 8.30 8.09
CA LEU A 279 11.02 9.46 7.45
C LEU A 279 10.15 10.69 7.62
N CYS A 280 10.78 11.79 8.07
CA CYS A 280 10.14 13.07 8.26
C CYS A 280 10.89 14.22 7.58
N GLU A 281 10.12 15.20 7.13
CA GLU A 281 10.59 16.58 6.92
C GLU A 281 10.40 17.36 8.23
N VAL A 282 11.42 18.09 8.67
CA VAL A 282 11.41 18.84 9.93
C VAL A 282 11.44 20.33 9.67
N ASP A 283 10.53 21.04 10.30
CA ASP A 283 10.47 22.50 10.32
C ASP A 283 10.42 23.04 11.77
N LYS A 284 9.98 24.30 11.95
CA LYS A 284 9.86 24.94 13.27
C LYS A 284 8.70 24.40 14.12
N HIS A 285 7.75 23.71 13.52
CA HIS A 285 6.57 23.15 14.16
C HIS A 285 6.77 21.69 14.58
N GLY A 286 7.55 20.91 13.83
CA GLY A 286 7.88 19.55 14.21
C GLY A 286 8.44 18.71 13.07
N ALA A 287 8.46 17.40 13.27
CA ALA A 287 8.82 16.40 12.27
C ALA A 287 7.55 15.81 11.63
N HIS A 288 7.33 16.15 10.37
CA HIS A 288 6.15 15.81 9.58
C HIS A 288 6.38 14.51 8.81
N LEU A 289 5.49 13.52 8.98
CA LEU A 289 5.56 12.24 8.27
C LEU A 289 5.57 12.43 6.75
N VAL A 290 6.57 11.84 6.10
CA VAL A 290 6.71 11.82 4.63
C VAL A 290 6.51 10.41 4.08
N GLY A 291 7.03 9.41 4.81
CA GLY A 291 6.98 8.02 4.42
C GLY A 291 7.65 7.14 5.47
N TYR A 292 7.65 5.84 5.24
CA TYR A 292 8.33 4.90 6.13
C TYR A 292 8.68 3.62 5.37
N PHE A 293 9.52 2.79 5.98
CA PHE A 293 9.52 1.36 5.70
C PHE A 293 9.48 0.57 7.02
N SER A 294 8.92 -0.63 6.98
CA SER A 294 8.99 -1.60 8.08
C SER A 294 9.99 -2.70 7.76
N LYS A 295 10.60 -3.27 8.79
CA LYS A 295 11.54 -4.39 8.72
C LYS A 295 11.20 -5.37 9.83
N GLU A 296 11.14 -6.65 9.51
CA GLU A 296 11.02 -7.71 10.52
C GLU A 296 12.27 -7.72 11.39
N LYS A 297 12.09 -7.89 12.71
CA LYS A 297 13.22 -8.07 13.64
C LYS A 297 14.02 -9.33 13.29
N GLU A 298 13.31 -10.37 12.88
CA GLU A 298 13.86 -11.64 12.40
C GLU A 298 13.17 -11.98 11.09
N SER A 299 13.92 -11.92 9.97
CA SER A 299 13.40 -12.29 8.65
C SER A 299 14.08 -13.57 8.17
N PRO A 300 13.36 -14.70 8.08
CA PRO A 300 13.92 -15.98 7.62
C PRO A 300 14.51 -15.90 6.20
N ASP A 301 13.87 -15.12 5.34
CA ASP A 301 14.29 -14.91 3.95
C ASP A 301 15.36 -13.82 3.78
N GLY A 302 15.76 -13.17 4.89
CA GLY A 302 16.72 -12.06 4.87
C GLY A 302 16.18 -10.79 4.21
N ASN A 303 14.87 -10.56 4.29
CA ASN A 303 14.28 -9.34 3.76
C ASN A 303 14.72 -8.14 4.61
N ASN A 304 15.24 -7.09 3.96
CA ASN A 304 15.61 -5.86 4.66
C ASN A 304 14.50 -4.81 4.68
N VAL A 305 13.42 -5.06 3.96
CA VAL A 305 12.19 -4.26 3.89
C VAL A 305 11.00 -5.20 3.75
N ALA A 306 9.99 -5.04 4.61
CA ALA A 306 8.70 -5.71 4.51
C ALA A 306 7.69 -4.85 3.74
N CYS A 307 7.41 -3.64 4.24
CA CYS A 307 6.58 -2.65 3.55
C CYS A 307 7.36 -1.35 3.38
N ILE A 308 7.12 -0.62 2.30
CA ILE A 308 7.67 0.72 2.06
C ILE A 308 6.61 1.62 1.45
N LEU A 309 6.49 2.84 1.96
CA LEU A 309 5.52 3.82 1.50
C LEU A 309 6.10 5.23 1.55
N THR A 310 5.84 6.00 0.49
CA THR A 310 5.91 7.47 0.52
C THR A 310 4.48 7.99 0.35
N LEU A 311 4.03 8.85 1.28
CA LEU A 311 2.69 9.40 1.23
C LEU A 311 2.46 10.17 -0.09
N PRO A 312 1.26 10.11 -0.70
CA PRO A 312 1.02 10.62 -2.05
C PRO A 312 1.53 12.06 -2.32
N PRO A 313 1.33 13.06 -1.43
CA PRO A 313 1.83 14.42 -1.65
C PRO A 313 3.36 14.55 -1.75
N TYR A 314 4.10 13.53 -1.30
CA TYR A 314 5.56 13.50 -1.28
C TYR A 314 6.16 12.56 -2.35
N GLN A 315 5.33 11.87 -3.12
CA GLN A 315 5.81 11.00 -4.19
C GLN A 315 6.52 11.78 -5.29
N ARG A 316 7.41 11.10 -6.04
CA ARG A 316 8.23 11.67 -7.13
C ARG A 316 9.18 12.80 -6.72
N LYS A 317 9.34 13.10 -5.42
CA LYS A 317 10.30 14.10 -4.91
C LYS A 317 11.68 13.54 -4.53
N GLY A 318 11.83 12.21 -4.50
CA GLY A 318 13.10 11.52 -4.19
C GLY A 318 13.06 10.68 -2.90
N TYR A 319 12.06 10.87 -2.04
CA TYR A 319 11.94 10.19 -0.75
C TYR A 319 11.87 8.66 -0.85
N GLY A 320 11.18 8.10 -1.85
CA GLY A 320 11.16 6.65 -2.07
C GLY A 320 12.56 6.07 -2.30
N LYS A 321 13.40 6.74 -3.13
CA LYS A 321 14.79 6.31 -3.33
C LYS A 321 15.64 6.51 -2.06
N PHE A 322 15.37 7.55 -1.28
CA PHE A 322 16.04 7.77 0.00
C PHE A 322 15.73 6.65 1.01
N LEU A 323 14.46 6.26 1.15
CA LEU A 323 14.04 5.14 2.01
C LEU A 323 14.69 3.81 1.60
N ILE A 324 14.74 3.52 0.29
CA ILE A 324 15.44 2.33 -0.24
C ILE A 324 16.93 2.40 0.09
N ALA A 325 17.59 3.54 -0.17
CA ALA A 325 19.00 3.71 0.16
C ALA A 325 19.26 3.51 1.65
N PHE A 326 18.40 4.07 2.50
CA PHE A 326 18.51 3.97 3.95
C PHE A 326 18.40 2.52 4.42
N SER A 327 17.49 1.72 3.88
CA SER A 327 17.39 0.30 4.26
C SER A 327 18.65 -0.50 3.91
N TYR A 328 19.33 -0.17 2.81
CA TYR A 328 20.62 -0.77 2.46
C TYR A 328 21.77 -0.27 3.34
N GLU A 329 21.79 0.99 3.76
CA GLU A 329 22.78 1.47 4.74
C GLU A 329 22.68 0.72 6.07
N LEU A 330 21.47 0.39 6.52
CA LEU A 330 21.28 -0.47 7.70
C LEU A 330 21.82 -1.89 7.44
N SER A 331 21.51 -2.49 6.29
CA SER A 331 22.04 -3.82 5.93
C SER A 331 23.57 -3.86 5.88
N LYS A 332 24.23 -2.79 5.43
CA LYS A 332 25.69 -2.67 5.45
C LYS A 332 26.25 -2.66 6.88
N LEU A 333 25.62 -1.90 7.77
CA LEU A 333 26.00 -1.87 9.19
C LEU A 333 25.76 -3.20 9.91
N GLU A 334 24.84 -4.02 9.41
CA GLU A 334 24.60 -5.40 9.88
C GLU A 334 25.55 -6.43 9.25
N SER A 335 26.41 -6.03 8.32
CA SER A 335 27.21 -6.93 7.47
C SER A 335 26.34 -8.01 6.80
N ALA A 336 25.14 -7.62 6.38
CA ALA A 336 24.15 -8.50 5.78
C ALA A 336 23.79 -8.07 4.37
N VAL A 337 23.30 -9.01 3.59
CA VAL A 337 22.72 -8.79 2.26
C VAL A 337 21.20 -8.86 2.38
N GLY A 338 20.49 -8.01 1.66
CA GLY A 338 19.03 -7.95 1.72
C GLY A 338 18.36 -7.70 0.37
N SER A 339 17.09 -8.08 0.32
CA SER A 339 16.14 -7.78 -0.76
C SER A 339 14.83 -7.31 -0.11
N PRO A 340 13.99 -6.52 -0.79
CA PRO A 340 12.63 -6.30 -0.32
C PRO A 340 11.79 -7.57 -0.39
N GLU A 341 10.83 -7.69 0.52
CA GLU A 341 9.77 -8.70 0.49
C GLU A 341 8.99 -8.64 -0.84
N LYS A 342 8.56 -9.81 -1.32
CA LYS A 342 7.84 -9.99 -2.59
C LYS A 342 6.43 -10.52 -2.31
N PRO A 343 5.42 -10.13 -3.10
CA PRO A 343 5.50 -9.32 -4.32
C PRO A 343 5.58 -7.81 -4.05
N LEU A 344 6.43 -7.11 -4.80
CA LEU A 344 6.47 -5.65 -4.82
C LEU A 344 5.32 -5.05 -5.63
N SER A 345 4.81 -3.88 -5.20
CA SER A 345 3.94 -3.04 -6.04
C SER A 345 4.67 -2.54 -7.29
N ASP A 346 3.94 -2.19 -8.35
CA ASP A 346 4.56 -1.71 -9.60
C ASP A 346 5.42 -0.46 -9.39
N LEU A 347 4.96 0.46 -8.54
CA LEU A 347 5.74 1.65 -8.15
C LEU A 347 6.99 1.26 -7.35
N GLY A 348 6.88 0.25 -6.48
CA GLY A 348 7.99 -0.35 -5.76
C GLY A 348 9.04 -0.93 -6.72
N LYS A 349 8.64 -1.82 -7.65
CA LYS A 349 9.52 -2.43 -8.65
C LYS A 349 10.29 -1.38 -9.46
N LEU A 350 9.59 -0.36 -9.96
CA LEU A 350 10.22 0.74 -10.71
C LEU A 350 11.24 1.50 -9.85
N SER A 351 10.92 1.76 -8.58
CA SER A 351 11.79 2.48 -7.66
C SER A 351 13.05 1.69 -7.31
N TYR A 352 12.92 0.41 -6.95
CA TYR A 352 14.06 -0.49 -6.68
C TYR A 352 14.94 -0.68 -7.91
N ARG A 353 14.36 -0.96 -9.09
CA ARG A 353 15.14 -1.10 -10.33
C ARG A 353 15.92 0.17 -10.64
N SER A 354 15.30 1.35 -10.46
CA SER A 354 15.98 2.63 -10.68
C SER A 354 17.09 2.88 -9.66
N TYR A 355 16.90 2.51 -8.39
CA TYR A 355 17.92 2.60 -7.34
C TYR A 355 19.10 1.66 -7.62
N TRP A 356 18.84 0.36 -7.82
CA TRP A 356 19.89 -0.63 -8.10
C TRP A 356 20.70 -0.27 -9.34
N SER A 357 20.03 0.14 -10.43
CA SER A 357 20.73 0.53 -11.65
C SER A 357 21.70 1.68 -11.39
N TRP A 358 21.27 2.72 -10.67
CA TRP A 358 22.12 3.85 -10.33
C TRP A 358 23.34 3.43 -9.49
N VAL A 359 23.12 2.69 -8.40
CA VAL A 359 24.18 2.26 -7.49
C VAL A 359 25.23 1.41 -8.21
N LEU A 360 24.78 0.46 -9.04
CA LEU A 360 25.67 -0.41 -9.80
C LEU A 360 26.46 0.37 -10.86
N LEU A 361 25.82 1.28 -11.59
CA LEU A 361 26.50 2.12 -12.58
C LEU A 361 27.54 3.05 -11.94
N GLU A 362 27.24 3.63 -10.78
CA GLU A 362 28.16 4.49 -10.04
C GLU A 362 29.42 3.73 -9.61
N ILE A 363 29.27 2.52 -9.08
CA ILE A 363 30.42 1.67 -8.72
C ILE A 363 31.21 1.27 -9.96
N LEU A 364 30.54 0.83 -11.03
CA LEU A 364 31.21 0.38 -12.26
C LEU A 364 31.96 1.52 -12.97
N ARG A 365 31.54 2.78 -12.80
CA ARG A 365 32.24 3.97 -13.33
C ARG A 365 33.59 4.17 -12.63
N ASP A 366 33.57 4.08 -11.31
CA ASP A 366 34.70 4.47 -10.47
C ASP A 366 35.70 3.31 -10.27
N PHE A 367 35.25 2.07 -10.42
CA PHE A 367 36.11 0.90 -10.27
C PHE A 367 37.13 0.78 -11.41
N ARG A 368 38.36 0.38 -11.05
CA ARG A 368 39.45 0.08 -11.99
C ARG A 368 39.90 -1.35 -11.74
N GLY A 369 39.53 -2.26 -12.65
CA GLY A 369 39.90 -3.68 -12.56
C GLY A 369 38.71 -4.62 -12.77
N THR A 370 38.88 -5.88 -12.38
CA THR A 370 37.85 -6.91 -12.48
C THR A 370 36.94 -6.86 -11.26
N LEU A 371 35.64 -6.67 -11.47
CA LEU A 371 34.63 -6.67 -10.40
C LEU A 371 33.68 -7.86 -10.61
N GLY A 372 33.44 -8.63 -9.55
CA GLY A 372 32.51 -9.75 -9.55
C GLY A 372 31.13 -9.38 -8.97
N ILE A 373 30.15 -10.25 -9.23
CA ILE A 373 28.81 -10.15 -8.62
C ILE A 373 28.89 -10.25 -7.09
N LYS A 374 29.82 -11.05 -6.56
CA LYS A 374 30.06 -11.18 -5.12
C LYS A 374 30.54 -9.86 -4.52
N ASP A 375 31.52 -9.21 -5.15
CA ASP A 375 32.10 -7.95 -4.66
C ASP A 375 31.03 -6.84 -4.64
N LEU A 376 30.23 -6.73 -5.69
CA LEU A 376 29.09 -5.80 -5.73
C LEU A 376 28.09 -6.05 -4.59
N SER A 377 27.80 -7.32 -4.29
CA SER A 377 26.87 -7.70 -3.22
C SER A 377 27.42 -7.31 -1.85
N GLU A 378 28.71 -7.51 -1.61
CA GLU A 378 29.39 -7.15 -0.35
C GLU A 378 29.50 -5.63 -0.18
N MET A 379 29.77 -4.88 -1.25
CA MET A 379 29.86 -3.41 -1.21
C MET A 379 28.51 -2.71 -1.01
N THR A 380 27.42 -3.31 -1.52
CA THR A 380 26.11 -2.65 -1.61
C THR A 380 25.05 -3.22 -0.69
N SER A 381 25.29 -4.41 -0.12
CA SER A 381 24.29 -5.24 0.55
C SER A 381 23.11 -5.66 -0.34
N ILE A 382 23.19 -5.48 -1.66
CA ILE A 382 22.16 -5.93 -2.61
C ILE A 382 22.31 -7.43 -2.86
N ALA A 383 21.20 -8.16 -2.83
CA ALA A 383 21.18 -9.59 -3.16
C ALA A 383 21.77 -9.87 -4.53
N ARG A 384 22.55 -10.95 -4.64
CA ARG A 384 23.20 -11.36 -5.91
C ARG A 384 22.20 -11.54 -7.04
N SER A 385 21.02 -12.09 -6.74
CA SER A 385 19.92 -12.23 -7.70
C SER A 385 19.46 -10.88 -8.25
N ASP A 386 19.34 -9.86 -7.39
CA ASP A 386 18.89 -8.53 -7.79
C ASP A 386 19.96 -7.80 -8.59
N ILE A 387 21.24 -8.00 -8.26
CA ILE A 387 22.38 -7.51 -9.06
C ILE A 387 22.34 -8.14 -10.47
N VAL A 388 22.25 -9.47 -10.55
CA VAL A 388 22.21 -10.19 -11.82
C VAL A 388 21.03 -9.72 -12.66
N ASN A 389 19.82 -9.70 -12.09
CA ASN A 389 18.62 -9.25 -12.79
C ASN A 389 18.77 -7.80 -13.30
N THR A 390 19.30 -6.90 -12.46
CA THR A 390 19.50 -5.50 -12.83
C THR A 390 20.50 -5.37 -13.98
N LEU A 391 21.67 -6.01 -13.88
CA LEU A 391 22.69 -5.99 -14.94
C LEU A 391 22.20 -6.65 -16.22
N GLN A 392 21.37 -7.70 -16.13
CA GLN A 392 20.73 -8.32 -17.30
C GLN A 392 19.82 -7.33 -18.03
N THR A 393 19.01 -6.56 -17.31
CA THR A 393 18.14 -5.54 -17.94
C THR A 393 18.92 -4.42 -18.64
N MET A 394 20.16 -4.16 -18.21
CA MET A 394 21.07 -3.19 -18.84
C MET A 394 22.01 -3.81 -19.88
N ASN A 395 21.88 -5.12 -20.16
CA ASN A 395 22.77 -5.90 -21.04
C ASN A 395 24.26 -5.85 -20.63
N MET A 396 24.55 -5.83 -19.32
CA MET A 396 25.90 -5.69 -18.75
C MET A 396 26.47 -7.00 -18.15
N VAL A 397 25.77 -8.12 -18.29
CA VAL A 397 26.20 -9.42 -17.74
C VAL A 397 25.96 -10.53 -18.75
N LYS A 398 26.91 -11.48 -18.83
CA LYS A 398 26.82 -12.68 -19.67
C LYS A 398 26.90 -13.93 -18.80
N TYR A 399 26.38 -15.04 -19.30
CA TYR A 399 26.52 -16.34 -18.67
C TYR A 399 27.64 -17.12 -19.35
N TRP A 400 28.65 -17.53 -18.59
CA TRP A 400 29.82 -18.23 -19.10
C TRP A 400 30.25 -19.32 -18.12
N LYS A 401 30.41 -20.56 -18.60
CA LYS A 401 30.84 -21.73 -17.81
C LYS A 401 30.12 -21.89 -16.45
N GLY A 402 28.80 -21.69 -16.44
CA GLY A 402 28.01 -21.84 -15.22
C GLY A 402 27.98 -20.62 -14.30
N GLN A 403 28.59 -19.49 -14.70
CA GLN A 403 28.70 -18.29 -13.89
C GLN A 403 28.25 -17.03 -14.62
N HIS A 404 27.71 -16.07 -13.88
CA HIS A 404 27.43 -14.73 -14.38
C HIS A 404 28.69 -13.87 -14.31
N VAL A 405 29.12 -13.37 -15.47
CA VAL A 405 30.32 -12.53 -15.62
C VAL A 405 29.89 -11.14 -16.09
N ILE A 406 30.34 -10.11 -15.38
CA ILE A 406 30.09 -8.72 -15.74
C ILE A 406 30.90 -8.41 -17.00
N CYS A 407 30.23 -7.91 -18.04
CA CYS A 407 30.82 -7.60 -19.34
C CYS A 407 30.42 -6.19 -19.73
N VAL A 408 31.19 -5.21 -19.27
CA VAL A 408 30.88 -3.79 -19.46
C VAL A 408 32.14 -3.03 -19.87
N THR A 409 31.99 -2.02 -20.73
CA THR A 409 33.05 -1.06 -21.06
C THR A 409 32.79 0.26 -20.35
N PRO A 410 33.82 1.07 -20.03
CA PRO A 410 33.63 2.39 -19.43
C PRO A 410 32.70 3.29 -20.26
N LYS A 411 32.78 3.20 -21.59
CA LYS A 411 31.91 3.94 -22.51
C LYS A 411 30.43 3.58 -22.31
N LEU A 412 30.12 2.28 -22.19
CA LEU A 412 28.75 1.82 -21.98
C LEU A 412 28.19 2.30 -20.64
N VAL A 413 29.00 2.31 -19.57
CA VAL A 413 28.59 2.85 -18.26
C VAL A 413 28.22 4.33 -18.37
N GLU A 414 29.07 5.13 -19.01
CA GLU A 414 28.85 6.56 -19.23
C GLU A 414 27.61 6.85 -20.08
N GLU A 415 27.35 6.04 -21.12
CA GLU A 415 26.13 6.14 -21.93
C GLU A 415 24.88 5.90 -21.10
N HIS A 416 24.88 4.89 -20.22
CA HIS A 416 23.77 4.64 -19.30
C HIS A 416 23.60 5.77 -18.29
N LEU A 417 24.68 6.27 -17.68
CA LEU A 417 24.61 7.38 -16.71
C LEU A 417 24.08 8.69 -17.31
N LYS A 418 24.27 8.92 -18.62
CA LYS A 418 23.71 10.07 -19.35
C LYS A 418 22.24 9.88 -19.75
N SER A 419 21.72 8.66 -19.71
CA SER A 419 20.32 8.38 -20.05
C SER A 419 19.37 8.99 -19.04
N ALA A 420 18.26 9.55 -19.53
CA ALA A 420 17.18 10.08 -18.70
C ALA A 420 16.55 9.03 -17.76
N GLN A 421 16.76 7.75 -18.03
CA GLN A 421 16.30 6.63 -17.21
C GLN A 421 17.07 6.48 -15.90
N PHE A 422 18.36 6.80 -15.89
CA PHE A 422 19.28 6.52 -14.77
C PHE A 422 19.75 7.81 -14.12
N LYS A 423 18.79 8.65 -13.69
CA LYS A 423 19.09 9.91 -13.01
C LYS A 423 19.63 9.69 -11.61
N ARG A 424 20.66 10.48 -11.28
CA ARG A 424 21.18 10.63 -9.93
C ARG A 424 20.03 10.84 -8.93
N PRO A 425 20.00 10.10 -7.81
CA PRO A 425 19.05 10.37 -6.73
C PRO A 425 19.16 11.82 -6.26
N ARG A 426 18.01 12.51 -6.15
CA ARG A 426 17.96 13.90 -5.64
C ARG A 426 18.36 13.98 -4.16
N LEU A 427 18.05 12.93 -3.42
CA LEU A 427 18.35 12.77 -2.00
C LEU A 427 19.23 11.53 -1.85
N THR A 428 20.32 11.67 -1.12
CA THR A 428 21.26 10.61 -0.80
C THR A 428 21.42 10.51 0.71
N VAL A 429 21.62 9.30 1.23
CA VAL A 429 21.88 9.08 2.66
C VAL A 429 23.33 9.45 2.95
N ASP A 430 23.54 10.29 3.97
CA ASP A 430 24.87 10.61 4.47
C ASP A 430 25.19 9.74 5.69
N THR A 431 26.07 8.77 5.52
CA THR A 431 26.41 7.81 6.58
C THR A 431 27.03 8.47 7.80
N SER A 432 27.66 9.64 7.68
CA SER A 432 28.17 10.40 8.83
C SER A 432 27.06 10.94 9.74
N SER A 433 25.84 11.08 9.19
CA SER A 433 24.65 11.55 9.90
C SER A 433 23.80 10.40 10.46
N LEU A 434 24.17 9.14 10.18
CA LEU A 434 23.49 7.94 10.67
C LEU A 434 24.10 7.49 12.01
N ARG A 435 23.31 7.56 13.08
CA ARG A 435 23.68 7.21 14.45
C ARG A 435 22.97 5.92 14.86
N TRP A 436 23.43 4.81 14.28
CA TRP A 436 22.81 3.50 14.46
C TRP A 436 23.84 2.40 14.66
N THR A 437 23.48 1.38 15.43
CA THR A 437 24.30 0.19 15.69
C THR A 437 23.44 -1.05 15.58
N ALA A 438 23.95 -2.07 14.90
CA ALA A 438 23.23 -3.32 14.71
C ALA A 438 22.84 -3.95 16.06
N PRO A 439 21.57 -4.38 16.24
CA PRO A 439 21.16 -5.15 17.39
C PRO A 439 22.03 -6.40 17.53
N LYS A 440 22.43 -6.72 18.76
CA LYS A 440 23.15 -7.97 19.03
C LYS A 440 22.19 -9.13 18.72
N LYS A 441 22.47 -9.89 17.65
CA LYS A 441 21.74 -11.14 17.38
C LYS A 441 21.91 -12.05 18.60
N SER A 442 20.82 -12.36 19.30
CA SER A 442 20.85 -13.39 20.33
C SER A 442 21.24 -14.70 19.65
N GLN A 443 22.43 -15.21 19.98
CA GLN A 443 22.88 -16.53 19.52
C GLN A 443 22.02 -17.60 20.20
N LEU A 444 20.80 -17.80 19.71
CA LEU A 444 20.04 -19.02 20.00
C LEU A 444 20.75 -20.14 19.26
N LYS A 445 21.61 -20.84 20.01
CA LYS A 445 22.26 -22.08 19.62
C LYS A 445 21.17 -23.06 19.18
N PHE A 446 21.00 -23.23 17.87
CA PHE A 446 20.42 -24.45 17.33
C PHE A 446 21.38 -25.59 17.67
N LEU A 447 21.19 -26.20 18.83
CA LEU A 447 21.64 -27.56 19.10
C LEU A 447 20.93 -28.46 18.09
N LYS A 448 21.65 -28.78 17.01
CA LYS A 448 21.30 -29.86 16.10
C LYS A 448 21.14 -31.13 16.94
N LYS A 449 19.95 -31.74 16.91
CA LYS A 449 19.77 -33.17 17.17
C LYS A 449 19.85 -33.90 15.84
#